data_AF-A0A524IJ39-F1
#
_entry.id   AF-A0A524IJ39-F1
#
_cell.length_a   1.000
_cell.length_b   1.000
_cell.length_c   1.000
_cell.angle_alpha   90.00
_cell.angle_beta   90.00
_cell.angle_gamma   90.00
#
_symmetry.space_group_name_H-M   'P 1'
#
loop_
_entity.id
_entity.type
_entity.pdbx_description
1 polymer ?
#
loop_
_entity_poly.entity_id
_entity_poly.type
_entity_poly.pdbx_seq_one_letter_code
_entity_poly.pdbx_strand_id
1 'polypeptide(L)'
;MPMMQKTNKKIKTVPVFRQLLTKNRFKKKKLIFISASFLLFYGILLFSGQSNTFTYRINPAQFSPGEPAERDLVVEKDFTYIDQRATALKREAIEMLSYPVFSVRDEITRRVLDNFDRFTEIITEGLSSSYSSEKIFLQIQAALPGYFMKEELIPVLSNKRILDIFSLTRRTLKDLQVGGILGIGTGGGAEKSDYFEVWRWVNGKSEKENVFRNDIMTLQKLPDYTRTYFSGENIGSYADRETAVSLILVFAAENAFYDEEQTVRNRDRALRAMEPVVRKILKGEHVVKKGFVITEDDFEKIKALGNHAASVNLQVLIGNALFMLLLFM
;
A
#
# COMPACT_ATOMS: atom_id res chain seq x y z
N MET A 1 18.70 -6.16 80.01
CA MET A 1 18.19 -4.93 79.37
C MET A 1 19.29 -4.37 78.45
N PRO A 2 19.00 -3.76 77.29
CA PRO A 2 17.70 -3.51 76.62
C PRO A 2 17.65 -4.14 75.19
N MET A 3 16.51 -4.66 74.72
CA MET A 3 15.38 -3.98 74.05
C MET A 3 15.73 -3.27 72.73
N MET A 4 15.23 -3.79 71.60
CA MET A 4 14.39 -3.01 70.68
C MET A 4 13.66 -3.91 69.66
N GLN A 5 12.34 -3.86 69.71
CA GLN A 5 11.39 -4.34 68.71
C GLN A 5 11.30 -3.34 67.54
N LYS A 6 11.17 -3.84 66.30
CA LYS A 6 10.32 -3.28 65.22
C LYS A 6 9.84 -4.47 64.36
N THR A 7 8.57 -4.92 64.42
CA THR A 7 7.40 -4.47 63.61
C THR A 7 7.72 -4.29 62.12
N ASN A 8 6.91 -4.67 61.13
CA ASN A 8 5.67 -5.44 60.96
C ASN A 8 5.39 -5.43 59.43
N LYS A 9 5.03 -6.58 58.83
CA LYS A 9 4.01 -6.77 57.78
C LYS A 9 4.35 -7.97 56.88
N LYS A 10 3.91 -9.16 57.29
CA LYS A 10 3.64 -10.25 56.34
C LYS A 10 2.29 -9.98 55.69
N ILE A 11 2.29 -9.87 54.37
CA ILE A 11 1.10 -9.80 53.53
C ILE A 11 0.33 -11.11 53.74
N LYS A 12 -0.84 -11.02 54.39
CA LYS A 12 -1.76 -12.14 54.56
C LYS A 12 -2.41 -12.43 53.20
N THR A 13 -1.99 -13.52 52.56
CA THR A 13 -2.77 -14.17 51.51
C THR A 13 -4.13 -14.55 52.08
N VAL A 14 -5.16 -13.94 51.52
CA VAL A 14 -6.57 -14.08 51.90
C VAL A 14 -7.03 -15.52 51.67
N PRO A 15 -7.38 -16.31 52.70
CA PRO A 15 -7.86 -17.67 52.53
C PRO A 15 -9.40 -17.66 52.48
N VAL A 16 -9.98 -17.04 51.45
CA VAL A 16 -11.46 -16.96 51.32
C VAL A 16 -12.09 -18.30 50.89
N PHE A 17 -11.32 -19.23 50.33
CA PHE A 17 -11.90 -20.45 49.76
C PHE A 17 -11.90 -21.69 50.68
N ARG A 18 -11.27 -21.66 51.86
CA ARG A 18 -11.03 -22.89 52.64
C ARG A 18 -11.96 -23.14 53.84
N GLN A 19 -12.83 -22.20 54.21
CA GLN A 19 -13.68 -22.33 55.41
C GLN A 19 -15.15 -22.70 55.18
N LEU A 20 -15.61 -22.84 53.93
CA LEU A 20 -17.01 -23.17 53.63
C LEU A 20 -17.35 -24.68 53.68
N LEU A 21 -16.38 -25.56 53.95
CA LEU A 21 -16.55 -27.01 53.80
C LEU A 21 -16.61 -27.84 55.10
N THR A 22 -16.63 -27.24 56.30
CA THR A 22 -16.53 -28.03 57.53
C THR A 22 -17.36 -27.51 58.70
N LYS A 23 -18.70 -27.67 58.63
CA LYS A 23 -19.60 -28.12 59.72
C LYS A 23 -21.06 -28.04 59.23
N ASN A 24 -21.90 -28.95 59.70
CA ASN A 24 -23.28 -29.24 59.27
C ASN A 24 -23.44 -29.99 57.94
N ARG A 25 -23.69 -31.30 58.04
CA ARG A 25 -24.16 -32.14 56.92
C ARG A 25 -25.41 -31.56 56.22
N PHE A 26 -26.25 -30.82 56.95
CA PHE A 26 -27.42 -30.11 56.41
C PHE A 26 -27.04 -28.97 55.45
N LYS A 27 -25.96 -28.22 55.72
CA LYS A 27 -25.47 -27.15 54.82
C LYS A 27 -24.79 -27.72 53.59
N LYS A 28 -24.05 -28.83 53.72
CA LYS A 28 -23.45 -29.54 52.57
C LYS A 28 -24.49 -30.09 51.60
N LYS A 29 -25.56 -30.73 52.09
CA LYS A 29 -26.65 -31.24 51.24
C LYS A 29 -27.36 -30.13 50.48
N LYS A 30 -27.63 -28.98 51.12
CA LYS A 30 -28.20 -27.79 50.46
C LYS A 30 -27.26 -27.22 49.38
N LEU A 31 -25.97 -27.11 49.67
CA LEU A 31 -24.98 -26.62 48.70
C LEU A 31 -24.90 -27.55 47.47
N ILE A 32 -24.86 -28.87 47.68
CA ILE A 32 -24.86 -29.85 46.60
C ILE A 32 -26.14 -29.74 45.75
N PHE A 33 -27.31 -29.58 46.38
CA PHE A 33 -28.57 -29.45 45.68
C PHE A 33 -28.65 -28.16 44.84
N ILE A 34 -28.17 -27.03 45.39
CA ILE A 34 -28.07 -25.75 44.69
C ILE A 34 -27.13 -25.86 43.48
N SER A 35 -25.93 -26.42 43.66
CA SER A 35 -24.98 -26.61 42.56
C SER A 35 -25.51 -27.57 41.49
N ALA A 36 -26.20 -28.64 41.88
CA ALA A 36 -26.83 -29.56 40.94
C ALA A 36 -27.96 -28.89 40.15
N SER A 37 -28.80 -28.08 40.81
CA SER A 37 -29.85 -27.29 40.17
C SER A 37 -29.29 -26.23 39.23
N PHE A 38 -28.22 -25.54 39.62
CA PHE A 38 -27.47 -24.60 38.78
C PHE A 38 -26.94 -25.28 37.51
N LEU A 39 -26.25 -26.42 37.64
CA LEU A 39 -25.71 -27.16 36.50
C LEU A 39 -26.81 -27.68 35.59
N LEU A 40 -27.93 -28.14 36.16
CA LEU A 40 -29.08 -28.65 35.41
C LEU A 40 -29.77 -27.52 34.64
N PHE A 41 -30.03 -26.37 35.27
CA PHE A 41 -30.56 -25.20 34.58
C PHE A 41 -29.58 -24.62 33.56
N TYR A 42 -28.27 -24.63 33.85
CA TYR A 42 -27.26 -24.13 32.91
C TYR A 42 -27.18 -25.04 31.70
N GLY A 43 -27.25 -26.36 31.92
CA GLY A 43 -27.40 -27.36 30.88
C GLY A 43 -28.65 -27.10 30.02
N ILE A 44 -29.81 -26.87 30.65
CA ILE A 44 -31.07 -26.55 29.93
C ILE A 44 -30.95 -25.24 29.14
N LEU A 45 -30.31 -24.20 29.69
CA LEU A 45 -30.12 -22.91 29.00
C LEU A 45 -29.16 -23.01 27.82
N LEU A 46 -28.10 -23.80 27.94
CA LEU A 46 -27.23 -24.13 26.81
C LEU A 46 -28.01 -24.92 25.75
N PHE A 47 -28.85 -25.87 26.18
CA PHE A 47 -29.67 -26.67 25.28
C PHE A 47 -30.78 -25.86 24.60
N SER A 48 -31.44 -24.93 25.29
CA SER A 48 -32.53 -24.12 24.75
C SER A 48 -32.03 -22.94 23.92
N GLY A 49 -30.87 -22.38 24.27
CA GLY A 49 -30.19 -21.37 23.46
C GLY A 49 -29.60 -21.95 22.16
N GLN A 50 -29.22 -23.24 22.17
CA GLN A 50 -28.70 -23.96 21.01
C GLN A 50 -29.72 -24.90 20.34
N SER A 51 -30.95 -25.06 20.83
CA SER A 51 -31.90 -26.02 20.24
C SER A 51 -32.30 -25.65 18.81
N ASN A 52 -32.14 -24.38 18.42
CA ASN A 52 -32.30 -23.93 17.03
C ASN A 52 -31.07 -24.20 16.15
N THR A 53 -29.94 -24.65 16.69
CA THR A 53 -28.72 -25.02 15.94
C THR A 53 -28.47 -26.54 15.87
N PHE A 54 -29.24 -27.35 16.61
CA PHE A 54 -28.99 -28.80 16.71
C PHE A 54 -29.63 -29.62 15.58
N THR A 55 -30.70 -29.14 14.95
CA THR A 55 -31.47 -29.94 13.96
C THR A 55 -31.01 -29.75 12.51
N TYR A 56 -30.24 -28.71 12.20
CA TYR A 56 -29.73 -28.44 10.84
C TYR A 56 -28.27 -27.97 10.86
N ARG A 57 -27.35 -28.82 11.33
CA ARG A 57 -25.92 -28.63 11.02
C ARG A 57 -25.72 -28.90 9.54
N ILE A 58 -25.67 -27.83 8.75
CA ILE A 58 -25.28 -27.89 7.34
C ILE A 58 -23.84 -28.38 7.31
N ASN A 59 -23.65 -29.63 6.87
CA ASN A 59 -22.32 -30.18 6.64
C ASN A 59 -21.99 -29.99 5.15
N PRO A 60 -21.04 -29.10 4.81
CA PRO A 60 -20.66 -28.86 3.41
C PRO A 60 -20.18 -30.14 2.69
N ALA A 61 -19.66 -31.13 3.42
CA ALA A 61 -19.20 -32.39 2.84
C ALA A 61 -20.32 -33.28 2.25
N GLN A 62 -21.59 -32.92 2.47
CA GLN A 62 -22.75 -33.62 1.88
C GLN A 62 -23.16 -33.04 0.51
N PHE A 63 -22.43 -32.04 0.02
CA PHE A 63 -22.69 -31.37 -1.24
C PHE A 63 -21.41 -31.39 -2.07
N SER A 64 -21.51 -31.76 -3.35
CA SER A 64 -20.38 -31.77 -4.26
C SER A 64 -20.70 -30.90 -5.48
N PRO A 65 -19.83 -29.97 -5.89
CA PRO A 65 -19.99 -29.27 -7.15
C PRO A 65 -20.11 -30.26 -8.32
N GLY A 66 -21.05 -30.02 -9.22
CA GLY A 66 -21.30 -30.87 -10.41
C GLY A 66 -22.24 -32.06 -10.17
N GLU A 67 -22.62 -32.37 -8.93
CA GLU A 67 -23.60 -33.42 -8.62
C GLU A 67 -25.01 -32.83 -8.40
N PRO A 68 -26.09 -33.58 -8.69
CA PRO A 68 -27.45 -33.16 -8.35
C PRO A 68 -27.66 -33.09 -6.83
N ALA A 69 -28.29 -32.02 -6.34
CA ALA A 69 -28.59 -31.87 -4.93
C ALA A 69 -29.63 -32.89 -4.44
N GLU A 70 -29.34 -33.58 -3.34
CA GLU A 70 -30.26 -34.59 -2.77
C GLU A 70 -31.49 -33.98 -2.06
N ARG A 71 -31.39 -32.71 -1.64
CA ARG A 71 -32.43 -31.98 -0.91
C ARG A 71 -32.36 -30.48 -1.19
N ASP A 72 -33.45 -29.78 -0.88
CA ASP A 72 -33.46 -28.31 -0.86
C ASP A 72 -32.61 -27.78 0.28
N LEU A 73 -31.87 -26.70 0.02
CA LEU A 73 -31.20 -25.91 1.05
C LEU A 73 -31.73 -24.49 1.02
N VAL A 74 -32.40 -24.09 2.10
CA VAL A 74 -33.00 -22.77 2.26
C VAL A 74 -32.39 -22.07 3.45
N VAL A 75 -32.12 -20.78 3.29
CA VAL A 75 -31.43 -19.96 4.29
C VAL A 75 -32.41 -19.57 5.41
N GLU A 76 -32.06 -19.86 6.66
CA GLU A 76 -32.95 -19.58 7.79
C GLU A 76 -32.89 -18.13 8.30
N LYS A 77 -31.76 -17.45 8.08
CA LYS A 77 -31.49 -16.10 8.56
C LYS A 77 -30.58 -15.35 7.61
N ASP A 78 -30.78 -14.03 7.53
CA ASP A 78 -29.84 -13.14 6.89
C ASP A 78 -28.46 -13.29 7.52
N PHE A 79 -27.44 -13.46 6.69
CA PHE A 79 -26.05 -13.39 7.14
C PHE A 79 -25.15 -12.90 6.02
N THR A 80 -23.97 -12.42 6.40
CA THR A 80 -22.93 -12.00 5.48
C THR A 80 -21.74 -12.93 5.61
N TYR A 81 -21.03 -13.14 4.51
CA TYR A 81 -19.80 -13.92 4.49
C TYR A 81 -18.78 -13.30 3.57
N ILE A 82 -17.51 -13.63 3.80
CA ILE A 82 -16.41 -13.22 2.95
C ILE A 82 -16.37 -14.15 1.74
N ASP A 83 -16.57 -13.57 0.55
CA ASP A 83 -16.37 -14.25 -0.72
C ASP A 83 -14.85 -14.39 -0.95
N GLN A 84 -14.33 -15.60 -0.73
CA GLN A 84 -12.90 -15.89 -0.82
C GLN A 84 -12.40 -15.75 -2.26
N ARG A 85 -13.20 -16.12 -3.25
CA ARG A 85 -12.83 -16.06 -4.67
C ARG A 85 -12.78 -14.63 -5.16
N ALA A 86 -13.82 -13.83 -4.91
CA ALA A 86 -13.81 -12.41 -5.27
C ALA A 86 -12.74 -11.64 -4.48
N THR A 87 -12.49 -12.00 -3.22
CA THR A 87 -11.38 -11.41 -2.44
C THR A 87 -10.02 -11.80 -3.01
N ALA A 88 -9.83 -13.03 -3.46
CA ALA A 88 -8.61 -13.48 -4.11
C ALA A 88 -8.38 -12.75 -5.45
N LEU A 89 -9.42 -12.64 -6.27
CA LEU A 89 -9.37 -11.89 -7.54
C LEU A 89 -9.06 -10.40 -7.29
N LYS A 90 -9.66 -9.79 -6.26
CA LYS A 90 -9.37 -8.42 -5.85
C LYS A 90 -7.92 -8.25 -5.41
N ARG A 91 -7.38 -9.22 -4.66
CA ARG A 91 -5.97 -9.25 -4.23
C ARG A 91 -5.04 -9.31 -5.44
N GLU A 92 -5.27 -10.25 -6.34
CA GLU A 92 -4.50 -10.42 -7.56
C GLU A 92 -4.53 -9.16 -8.44
N ALA A 93 -5.71 -8.57 -8.61
CA ALA A 93 -5.86 -7.30 -9.32
C ALA A 93 -5.04 -6.17 -8.66
N ILE A 94 -5.06 -6.05 -7.33
CA ILE A 94 -4.22 -5.06 -6.63
C ILE A 94 -2.73 -5.36 -6.83
N GLU A 95 -2.31 -6.63 -6.77
CA GLU A 95 -0.91 -7.01 -6.98
C GLU A 95 -0.40 -6.64 -8.38
N MET A 96 -1.23 -6.88 -9.41
CA MET A 96 -0.92 -6.57 -10.81
C MET A 96 -1.01 -5.07 -11.12
N LEU A 97 -2.00 -4.38 -10.56
CA LEU A 97 -2.27 -2.97 -10.84
C LEU A 97 -1.53 -2.01 -9.89
N SER A 98 -0.83 -2.51 -8.86
CA SER A 98 0.01 -1.69 -8.00
C SER A 98 1.08 -1.00 -8.84
N TYR A 99 1.02 0.33 -8.86
CA TYR A 99 1.89 1.14 -9.72
C TYR A 99 3.36 0.95 -9.34
N PRO A 100 4.26 0.76 -10.33
CA PRO A 100 5.69 0.79 -10.09
C PRO A 100 6.09 2.17 -9.57
N VAL A 101 6.95 2.17 -8.56
CA VAL A 101 7.50 3.39 -7.97
C VAL A 101 8.80 3.74 -8.67
N PHE A 102 8.93 4.99 -9.09
CA PHE A 102 10.15 5.56 -9.65
C PHE A 102 10.66 6.65 -8.73
N SER A 103 11.89 6.48 -8.25
CA SER A 103 12.53 7.42 -7.34
C SER A 103 13.50 8.32 -8.11
N VAL A 104 13.29 9.64 -8.00
CA VAL A 104 14.22 10.66 -8.51
C VAL A 104 15.48 10.68 -7.66
N ARG A 105 16.64 10.61 -8.32
CA ARG A 105 17.97 10.62 -7.70
C ARG A 105 18.52 12.04 -7.69
N ASP A 106 18.36 12.73 -6.56
CA ASP A 106 18.84 14.10 -6.34
C ASP A 106 20.34 14.29 -6.60
N GLU A 107 21.14 13.24 -6.44
CA GLU A 107 22.58 13.26 -6.74
C GLU A 107 22.85 13.50 -8.23
N ILE A 108 22.03 12.92 -9.10
CA ILE A 108 22.15 13.09 -10.56
C ILE A 108 21.65 14.48 -10.93
N THR A 109 20.53 14.92 -10.37
CA THR A 109 20.01 16.28 -10.53
C THR A 109 21.07 17.32 -10.17
N ARG A 110 21.69 17.21 -9.00
CA ARG A 110 22.76 18.13 -8.56
C ARG A 110 23.95 18.10 -9.52
N ARG A 111 24.44 16.93 -9.90
CA ARG A 111 25.57 16.79 -10.83
C ARG A 111 25.30 17.45 -12.18
N VAL A 112 24.10 17.27 -12.73
CA VAL A 112 23.71 17.88 -14.02
C VAL A 112 23.73 19.40 -13.92
N LEU A 113 23.16 19.94 -12.85
CA LEU A 113 23.11 21.38 -12.62
C LEU A 113 24.50 21.98 -12.36
N ASP A 114 25.33 21.32 -11.56
CA ASP A 114 26.70 21.73 -11.28
C ASP A 114 27.56 21.72 -12.55
N ASN A 115 27.40 20.70 -13.41
CA ASN A 115 28.11 20.62 -14.69
C ASN A 115 27.67 21.73 -15.66
N PHE A 116 26.38 22.04 -15.70
CA PHE A 116 25.88 23.18 -16.47
C PHE A 116 26.44 24.50 -15.94
N ASP A 117 26.44 24.70 -14.63
CA ASP A 117 26.93 25.93 -14.00
C ASP A 117 28.42 26.13 -14.33
N ARG A 118 29.25 25.09 -14.18
CA ARG A 118 30.67 25.11 -14.59
C ARG A 118 30.86 25.45 -16.07
N PHE A 119 30.04 24.90 -16.95
CA PHE A 119 30.09 25.22 -18.37
C PHE A 119 29.82 26.69 -18.62
N THR A 120 28.78 27.25 -18.00
CA THR A 120 28.43 28.66 -18.17
C THR A 120 29.50 29.58 -17.59
N GLU A 121 30.12 29.23 -16.46
CA GLU A 121 31.24 29.97 -15.86
C GLU A 121 32.43 30.06 -16.83
N ILE A 122 32.84 28.94 -17.43
CA ILE A 122 33.94 28.91 -18.40
C ILE A 122 33.64 29.76 -19.63
N ILE A 123 32.42 29.68 -20.18
CA ILE A 123 32.03 30.48 -21.34
C ILE A 123 32.01 31.97 -20.98
N THR A 124 31.38 32.33 -19.85
CA THR A 124 31.27 33.72 -19.42
C THR A 124 32.64 34.33 -19.15
N GLU A 125 33.53 33.63 -18.42
CA GLU A 125 34.91 34.09 -18.18
C GLU A 125 35.68 34.24 -19.50
N GLY A 126 35.55 33.25 -20.40
CA GLY A 126 36.21 33.25 -21.70
C GLY A 126 35.79 34.42 -22.59
N LEU A 127 34.50 34.75 -22.61
CA LEU A 127 33.98 35.89 -23.35
C LEU A 127 34.41 37.23 -22.72
N SER A 128 34.34 37.37 -21.40
CA SER A 128 34.77 38.61 -20.71
C SER A 128 36.27 38.87 -20.86
N SER A 129 37.08 37.81 -20.85
CA SER A 129 38.54 37.89 -20.97
C SER A 129 39.04 37.83 -22.41
N SER A 130 38.13 37.83 -23.40
CA SER A 130 38.44 37.75 -24.84
C SER A 130 39.35 36.57 -25.21
N TYR A 131 39.15 35.42 -24.57
CA TYR A 131 39.86 34.18 -24.92
C TYR A 131 39.48 33.74 -26.34
N SER A 132 40.45 33.12 -27.04
CA SER A 132 40.15 32.47 -28.32
C SER A 132 39.16 31.32 -28.14
N SER A 133 38.35 31.05 -29.16
CA SER A 133 37.40 29.91 -29.14
C SER A 133 38.11 28.58 -28.88
N GLU A 134 39.35 28.43 -29.35
CA GLU A 134 40.19 27.26 -29.07
C GLU A 134 40.49 27.10 -27.57
N LYS A 135 40.92 28.19 -26.92
CA LYS A 135 41.21 28.16 -25.49
C LYS A 135 39.97 27.82 -24.67
N ILE A 136 38.82 28.40 -25.01
CA ILE A 136 37.54 28.12 -24.33
C ILE A 136 37.15 26.65 -24.51
N PHE A 137 37.26 26.11 -25.73
CA PHE A 137 37.01 24.69 -26.00
C PHE A 137 37.92 23.78 -25.17
N LEU A 138 39.22 24.06 -25.09
CA LEU A 138 40.17 23.27 -24.30
C LEU A 138 39.85 23.34 -22.79
N GLN A 139 39.42 24.49 -22.26
CA GLN A 139 38.97 24.61 -20.88
C GLN A 139 37.72 23.78 -20.61
N ILE A 140 36.77 23.76 -21.55
CA ILE A 140 35.57 22.90 -21.47
C ILE A 140 35.97 21.42 -21.49
N GLN A 141 36.86 20.99 -22.39
CA GLN A 141 37.31 19.59 -22.40
C GLN A 141 38.03 19.19 -21.11
N ALA A 142 38.79 20.09 -20.51
CA ALA A 142 39.46 19.83 -19.24
C ALA A 142 38.47 19.67 -18.07
N ALA A 143 37.39 20.46 -18.05
CA ALA A 143 36.40 20.44 -16.97
C ALA A 143 35.24 19.45 -17.18
N LEU A 144 34.83 19.26 -18.44
CA LEU A 144 33.64 18.55 -18.90
C LEU A 144 34.00 17.72 -20.17
N PRO A 145 34.84 16.70 -20.03
CA PRO A 145 35.34 15.93 -21.18
C PRO A 145 34.19 15.25 -21.93
N GLY A 146 34.16 15.42 -23.25
CA GLY A 146 33.20 14.74 -24.14
C GLY A 146 31.78 15.32 -24.17
N TYR A 147 31.51 16.42 -23.45
CA TYR A 147 30.19 17.07 -23.49
C TYR A 147 29.90 17.79 -24.82
N PHE A 148 30.95 18.31 -25.46
CA PHE A 148 30.81 19.11 -26.67
C PHE A 148 31.92 18.80 -27.68
N MET A 149 31.57 18.79 -28.95
CA MET A 149 32.50 18.95 -30.05
C MET A 149 32.74 20.44 -30.32
N LYS A 150 33.85 20.76 -30.98
CA LYS A 150 34.25 22.16 -31.21
C LYS A 150 33.21 22.91 -32.04
N GLU A 151 32.61 22.24 -33.02
CA GLU A 151 31.61 22.78 -33.94
C GLU A 151 30.30 23.14 -33.21
N GLU A 152 29.96 22.40 -32.16
CA GLU A 152 28.73 22.61 -31.36
C GLU A 152 28.82 23.86 -30.48
N LEU A 153 30.03 24.35 -30.19
CA LEU A 153 30.24 25.57 -29.41
C LEU A 153 30.17 26.84 -30.26
N ILE A 154 30.32 26.76 -31.59
CA ILE A 154 30.26 27.92 -32.48
C ILE A 154 28.96 28.74 -32.31
N PRO A 155 27.74 28.13 -32.34
CA PRO A 155 26.51 28.88 -32.14
C PRO A 155 26.41 29.49 -30.74
N VAL A 156 26.94 28.81 -29.71
CA VAL A 156 26.97 29.30 -28.32
C VAL A 156 27.84 30.55 -28.20
N LEU A 157 29.08 30.48 -28.70
CA LEU A 157 30.06 31.57 -28.58
C LEU A 157 29.72 32.79 -29.44
N SER A 158 28.97 32.59 -30.53
CA SER A 158 28.58 33.66 -31.45
C SER A 158 27.25 34.34 -31.07
N ASN A 159 26.51 33.81 -30.09
CA ASN A 159 25.19 34.31 -29.73
C ASN A 159 25.28 35.51 -28.78
N LYS A 160 24.77 36.67 -29.22
CA LYS A 160 24.78 37.94 -28.45
C LYS A 160 23.94 37.88 -27.17
N ARG A 161 23.00 36.94 -27.07
CA ARG A 161 22.07 36.77 -25.94
C ARG A 161 22.41 35.55 -25.08
N ILE A 162 23.62 35.00 -25.19
CA ILE A 162 23.94 33.72 -24.57
C ILE A 162 23.75 33.69 -23.06
N LEU A 163 23.97 34.81 -22.35
CA LEU A 163 23.75 34.90 -20.90
C LEU A 163 22.25 34.75 -20.52
N ASP A 164 21.35 35.29 -21.33
CA ASP A 164 19.90 35.11 -21.14
C ASP A 164 19.51 33.65 -21.40
N ILE A 165 20.09 33.06 -22.45
CA ILE A 165 19.87 31.65 -22.83
C ILE A 165 20.35 30.73 -21.71
N PHE A 166 21.52 30.99 -21.12
CA PHE A 166 22.01 30.23 -19.98
C PHE A 166 21.06 30.27 -18.79
N SER A 167 20.55 31.46 -18.46
CA SER A 167 19.59 31.63 -17.36
C SER A 167 18.28 30.87 -17.62
N LEU A 168 17.78 30.90 -18.86
CA LEU A 168 16.60 30.15 -19.29
C LEU A 168 16.84 28.64 -19.22
N THR A 169 17.89 28.16 -19.90
CA THR A 169 18.28 26.75 -19.93
C THR A 169 18.47 26.21 -18.53
N ARG A 170 19.14 26.95 -17.64
CA ARG A 170 19.37 26.53 -16.26
C ARG A 170 18.08 26.32 -15.47
N ARG A 171 17.09 27.19 -15.67
CA ARG A 171 15.77 27.07 -15.03
C ARG A 171 15.02 25.87 -15.58
N THR A 172 14.90 25.76 -16.90
CA THR A 172 14.17 24.65 -17.53
C THR A 172 14.83 23.31 -17.24
N LEU A 173 16.16 23.22 -17.27
CA LEU A 173 16.91 22.02 -16.91
C LEU A 173 16.68 21.63 -15.45
N LYS A 174 16.62 22.60 -14.53
CA LYS A 174 16.27 22.36 -13.13
C LYS A 174 14.86 21.80 -13.01
N ASP A 175 13.88 22.40 -13.67
CA ASP A 175 12.48 21.98 -13.58
C ASP A 175 12.31 20.56 -14.15
N LEU A 176 12.96 20.25 -15.27
CA LEU A 176 12.99 18.91 -15.86
C LEU A 176 13.62 17.87 -14.93
N GLN A 177 14.78 18.19 -14.35
CA GLN A 177 15.50 17.27 -13.47
C GLN A 177 14.77 17.08 -12.12
N VAL A 178 14.18 18.14 -11.55
CA VAL A 178 13.35 18.01 -10.32
C VAL A 178 12.07 17.23 -10.61
N GLY A 179 11.47 17.41 -11.78
CA GLY A 179 10.31 16.64 -12.23
C GLY A 179 10.60 15.15 -12.39
N GLY A 180 11.83 14.83 -12.82
CA GLY A 180 12.30 13.47 -13.04
C GLY A 180 12.22 13.09 -14.52
N ILE A 181 13.37 12.80 -15.12
CA ILE A 181 13.49 12.22 -16.46
C ILE A 181 13.63 10.72 -16.29
N LEU A 182 12.63 9.97 -16.78
CA LEU A 182 12.55 8.53 -16.59
C LEU A 182 13.57 7.82 -17.47
N GLY A 183 14.35 6.94 -16.85
CA GLY A 183 15.14 5.94 -17.57
C GLY A 183 14.28 4.75 -17.94
N ILE A 184 13.88 4.66 -19.22
CA ILE A 184 13.07 3.53 -19.74
C ILE A 184 13.92 2.24 -19.86
N GLY A 185 15.24 2.31 -19.62
CA GLY A 185 16.18 1.25 -19.94
C GLY A 185 16.35 0.06 -18.98
N THR A 186 15.65 -0.02 -17.84
CA THR A 186 15.94 -1.09 -16.86
C THR A 186 14.66 -1.71 -16.33
N GLY A 187 14.46 -3.00 -16.64
CA GLY A 187 13.31 -3.79 -16.21
C GLY A 187 12.88 -3.55 -14.76
N GLY A 188 11.57 -3.59 -14.52
CA GLY A 188 11.00 -3.24 -13.22
C GLY A 188 9.47 -3.08 -13.20
N GLY A 189 8.75 -3.64 -14.18
CA GLY A 189 7.29 -3.50 -14.24
C GLY A 189 6.79 -2.25 -14.97
N ALA A 190 7.69 -1.42 -15.52
CA ALA A 190 7.33 -0.28 -16.36
C ALA A 190 6.56 -0.66 -17.62
N GLU A 191 6.69 -1.90 -18.10
CA GLU A 191 5.96 -2.43 -19.26
C GLU A 191 4.53 -2.87 -18.91
N LYS A 192 4.23 -3.11 -17.63
CA LYS A 192 2.99 -3.76 -17.18
C LYS A 192 1.97 -2.81 -16.58
N SER A 193 2.29 -1.52 -16.49
CA SER A 193 1.40 -0.53 -15.88
C SER A 193 1.29 0.74 -16.70
N ASP A 194 0.09 1.29 -16.82
CA ASP A 194 -0.15 2.56 -17.50
C ASP A 194 0.06 3.76 -16.59
N TYR A 195 0.20 3.53 -15.28
CA TYR A 195 0.39 4.55 -14.26
C TYR A 195 1.61 4.22 -13.41
N PHE A 196 2.27 5.27 -12.95
CA PHE A 196 3.53 5.21 -12.23
C PHE A 196 3.44 6.14 -11.05
N GLU A 197 4.06 5.77 -9.94
CA GLU A 197 4.21 6.67 -8.80
C GLU A 197 5.63 7.25 -8.82
N VAL A 198 5.76 8.55 -9.10
CA VAL A 198 7.04 9.25 -9.12
C VAL A 198 7.29 9.87 -7.76
N TRP A 199 8.41 9.51 -7.14
CA TRP A 199 8.83 9.99 -5.83
C TRP A 199 10.01 10.94 -6.00
N ARG A 200 9.87 12.15 -5.46
CA ARG A 200 10.91 13.18 -5.51
C ARG A 200 11.10 13.85 -4.16
N TRP A 201 12.32 14.30 -3.89
CA TRP A 201 12.64 15.04 -2.68
C TRP A 201 12.64 16.53 -2.98
N VAL A 202 11.70 17.25 -2.36
CA VAL A 202 11.56 18.70 -2.53
C VAL A 202 11.56 19.33 -1.14
N ASN A 203 12.53 20.21 -0.89
CA ASN A 203 12.66 20.94 0.38
C ASN A 203 12.61 20.04 1.63
N GLY A 204 13.28 18.88 1.58
CA GLY A 204 13.35 17.92 2.69
C GLY A 204 12.08 17.09 2.90
N LYS A 205 11.10 17.18 1.99
CA LYS A 205 9.89 16.36 2.00
C LYS A 205 9.86 15.46 0.77
N SER A 206 9.37 14.24 0.95
CA SER A 206 9.05 13.34 -0.16
C SER A 206 7.70 13.75 -0.73
N GLU A 207 7.72 14.21 -1.97
CA GLU A 207 6.53 14.39 -2.79
C GLU A 207 6.30 13.14 -3.64
N LYS A 208 5.03 12.80 -3.84
CA LYS A 208 4.60 11.62 -4.57
C LYS A 208 3.53 12.04 -5.56
N GLU A 209 3.70 11.65 -6.81
CA GLU A 209 2.79 11.97 -7.88
C GLU A 209 2.46 10.71 -8.68
N ASN A 210 1.18 10.50 -8.97
CA ASN A 210 0.76 9.46 -9.90
C ASN A 210 0.76 10.06 -11.31
N VAL A 211 1.58 9.49 -12.20
CA VAL A 211 1.76 9.98 -13.57
C VAL A 211 1.34 8.90 -14.54
N PHE A 212 0.61 9.30 -15.58
CA PHE A 212 0.24 8.40 -16.68
C PHE A 212 1.42 8.21 -17.63
N ARG A 213 1.55 7.02 -18.23
CA ARG A 213 2.66 6.65 -19.16
C ARG A 213 2.98 7.73 -20.19
N ASN A 214 1.93 8.32 -20.78
CA ASN A 214 2.10 9.29 -21.85
C ASN A 214 2.58 10.66 -21.35
N ASP A 215 2.36 10.97 -20.08
CA ASP A 215 2.73 12.25 -19.47
C ASP A 215 4.13 12.23 -18.86
N ILE A 216 4.72 11.03 -18.70
CA ILE A 216 6.08 10.91 -18.17
C ILE A 216 7.11 11.50 -19.13
N MET A 217 8.01 12.30 -18.57
CA MET A 217 9.17 12.85 -19.27
C MET A 217 10.25 11.78 -19.46
N THR A 218 10.76 11.67 -20.68
CA THR A 218 11.84 10.74 -21.06
C THR A 218 12.82 11.49 -21.95
N LEU A 219 14.07 11.02 -22.05
CA LEU A 219 15.04 11.61 -22.98
C LEU A 219 14.54 11.61 -24.43
N GLN A 220 13.71 10.63 -24.82
CA GLN A 220 13.12 10.55 -26.16
C GLN A 220 12.09 11.65 -26.41
N LYS A 221 11.28 12.02 -25.42
CA LYS A 221 10.26 13.07 -25.53
C LYS A 221 10.85 14.48 -25.34
N LEU A 222 12.04 14.57 -24.76
CA LEU A 222 12.66 15.82 -24.35
C LEU A 222 12.85 16.85 -25.50
N PRO A 223 13.30 16.46 -26.71
CA PRO A 223 13.47 17.43 -27.80
C PRO A 223 12.15 18.10 -28.21
N ASP A 224 11.10 17.32 -28.40
CA ASP A 224 9.80 17.84 -28.85
C ASP A 224 9.11 18.66 -27.76
N TYR A 225 9.21 18.21 -26.51
CA TYR A 225 8.71 18.93 -25.35
C TYR A 225 9.36 20.31 -25.22
N THR A 226 10.69 20.38 -25.25
CA THR A 226 11.43 21.64 -25.05
C THR A 226 11.23 22.63 -26.20
N ARG A 227 11.17 22.16 -27.46
CA ARG A 227 10.82 23.01 -28.60
C ARG A 227 9.41 23.58 -28.49
N THR A 228 8.43 22.77 -28.09
CA THR A 228 7.05 23.20 -27.89
C THR A 228 6.95 24.22 -26.75
N TYR A 229 7.58 23.94 -25.62
CA TYR A 229 7.63 24.81 -24.45
C TYR A 229 8.20 26.20 -24.81
N PHE A 230 9.38 26.27 -25.43
CA PHE A 230 9.98 27.56 -25.79
C PHE A 230 9.23 28.31 -26.91
N SER A 231 8.51 27.59 -27.77
CA SER A 231 7.68 28.22 -28.80
C SER A 231 6.44 28.89 -28.22
N GLY A 232 5.80 28.26 -27.23
CA GLY A 232 4.62 28.81 -26.56
C GLY A 232 4.90 30.06 -25.72
N GLU A 233 6.08 30.13 -25.10
CA GLU A 233 6.48 31.26 -24.25
C GLU A 233 7.00 32.48 -25.05
N ASN A 234 7.09 32.38 -26.38
CA ASN A 234 7.64 33.41 -27.29
C ASN A 234 9.01 33.96 -26.87
N ILE A 235 9.89 33.09 -26.34
CA ILE A 235 11.18 33.50 -25.78
C ILE A 235 12.22 33.63 -26.89
N GLY A 236 12.75 34.83 -27.11
CA GLY A 236 13.84 35.07 -28.06
C GLY A 236 13.54 34.68 -29.51
N SER A 237 14.58 34.66 -30.34
CA SER A 237 14.52 34.22 -31.73
C SER A 237 14.50 32.69 -31.85
N TYR A 238 14.15 32.15 -33.02
CA TYR A 238 14.24 30.70 -33.27
C TYR A 238 15.64 30.13 -32.98
N ALA A 239 16.69 30.85 -33.37
CA ALA A 239 18.08 30.44 -33.10
C ALA A 239 18.41 30.40 -31.60
N ASP A 240 17.87 31.33 -30.81
CA ASP A 240 18.04 31.33 -29.35
C ASP A 240 17.38 30.10 -28.72
N ARG A 241 16.16 29.76 -29.19
CA ARG A 241 15.41 28.59 -28.71
C ARG A 241 16.13 27.28 -29.06
N GLU A 242 16.59 27.11 -30.29
CA GLU A 242 17.32 25.90 -30.68
C GLU A 242 18.67 25.78 -29.94
N THR A 243 19.33 26.89 -29.62
CA THR A 243 20.52 26.89 -28.76
C THR A 243 20.16 26.41 -27.35
N ALA A 244 19.08 26.92 -26.77
CA ALA A 244 18.59 26.49 -25.46
C ALA A 244 18.24 25.00 -25.44
N VAL A 245 17.52 24.51 -26.46
CA VAL A 245 17.18 23.09 -26.63
C VAL A 245 18.45 22.24 -26.71
N SER A 246 19.41 22.62 -27.56
CA SER A 246 20.65 21.88 -27.74
C SER A 246 21.43 21.75 -26.42
N LEU A 247 21.52 22.83 -25.64
CA LEU A 247 22.13 22.80 -24.32
C LEU A 247 21.35 21.90 -23.34
N ILE A 248 20.02 21.93 -23.33
CA ILE A 248 19.23 21.01 -22.51
C ILE A 248 19.52 19.56 -22.89
N LEU A 249 19.56 19.23 -24.18
CA LEU A 249 19.79 17.85 -24.64
C LEU A 249 21.18 17.33 -24.28
N VAL A 250 22.20 18.18 -24.29
CA VAL A 250 23.57 17.81 -23.89
C VAL A 250 23.67 17.54 -22.38
N PHE A 251 23.00 18.34 -21.56
CA PHE A 251 23.14 18.24 -20.10
C PHE A 251 22.08 17.38 -19.41
N ALA A 252 20.89 17.22 -19.99
CA ALA A 252 19.85 16.41 -19.42
C ALA A 252 20.28 14.94 -19.31
N ALA A 253 19.87 14.31 -18.23
CA ALA A 253 20.20 12.93 -17.91
C ALA A 253 19.00 12.27 -17.25
N GLU A 254 18.84 10.97 -17.48
CA GLU A 254 17.89 10.15 -16.75
C GLU A 254 18.25 10.18 -15.26
N ASN A 255 17.26 10.50 -14.43
CA ASN A 255 17.45 10.59 -12.99
C ASN A 255 16.29 9.97 -12.19
N ALA A 256 15.20 9.56 -12.84
CA ALA A 256 14.11 8.83 -12.23
C ALA A 256 14.20 7.35 -12.61
N PHE A 257 14.44 6.49 -11.61
CA PHE A 257 14.67 5.05 -11.81
C PHE A 257 13.73 4.21 -10.97
N TYR A 258 13.45 3.00 -11.44
CA TYR A 258 12.62 2.03 -10.73
C TYR A 258 13.16 1.74 -9.32
N ASP A 259 12.27 1.79 -8.34
CA ASP A 259 12.54 1.51 -6.95
C ASP A 259 11.77 0.27 -6.51
N GLU A 260 12.45 -0.88 -6.59
CA GLU A 260 11.84 -2.17 -6.28
C GLU A 260 11.36 -2.24 -4.82
N GLU A 261 12.17 -1.72 -3.89
CA GLU A 261 11.85 -1.74 -2.47
C GLU A 261 10.57 -0.93 -2.19
N GLN A 262 10.49 0.30 -2.73
CA GLN A 262 9.29 1.10 -2.57
C GLN A 262 8.09 0.52 -3.30
N THR A 263 8.29 -0.12 -4.46
CA THR A 263 7.21 -0.78 -5.21
C THR A 263 6.63 -1.95 -4.42
N VAL A 264 7.47 -2.80 -3.82
CA VAL A 264 7.02 -3.90 -2.95
C VAL A 264 6.29 -3.36 -1.73
N ARG A 265 6.83 -2.33 -1.08
CA ARG A 265 6.15 -1.66 0.05
C ARG A 265 4.82 -1.04 -0.36
N ASN A 266 4.72 -0.49 -1.57
CA ASN A 266 3.48 0.10 -2.07
C ASN A 266 2.41 -0.97 -2.24
N ARG A 267 2.78 -2.08 -2.89
CA ARG A 267 1.93 -3.26 -3.06
C ARG A 267 1.46 -3.79 -1.70
N ASP A 268 2.36 -3.96 -0.75
CA ASP A 268 2.02 -4.43 0.60
C ASP A 268 1.04 -3.51 1.33
N ARG A 269 1.21 -2.19 1.20
CA ARG A 269 0.26 -1.23 1.78
C ARG A 269 -1.11 -1.32 1.12
N ALA A 270 -1.16 -1.41 -0.21
CA ALA A 270 -2.41 -1.56 -0.95
C ALA A 270 -3.15 -2.86 -0.55
N LEU A 271 -2.39 -3.95 -0.37
CA LEU A 271 -2.93 -5.23 0.11
C LEU A 271 -3.43 -5.17 1.55
N ARG A 272 -2.74 -4.47 2.47
CA ARG A 272 -3.19 -4.31 3.86
C ARG A 272 -4.40 -3.40 3.99
N ALA A 273 -4.52 -2.40 3.12
CA ALA A 273 -5.68 -1.51 3.07
C ALA A 273 -6.90 -2.15 2.39
N MET A 274 -6.74 -3.31 1.75
CA MET A 274 -7.81 -4.00 1.04
C MET A 274 -8.83 -4.59 2.03
N GLU A 275 -10.06 -4.09 1.97
CA GLU A 275 -11.20 -4.75 2.60
C GLU A 275 -11.63 -5.98 1.79
N PRO A 276 -11.95 -7.12 2.46
CA PRO A 276 -12.44 -8.31 1.79
C PRO A 276 -13.79 -8.05 1.13
N VAL A 277 -14.09 -8.81 0.07
CA VAL A 277 -15.39 -8.74 -0.61
C VAL A 277 -16.42 -9.51 0.23
N VAL A 278 -17.45 -8.82 0.68
CA VAL A 278 -18.53 -9.39 1.49
C VAL A 278 -19.77 -9.57 0.62
N ARG A 279 -20.35 -10.78 0.64
CA ARG A 279 -21.68 -11.05 0.06
C ARG A 279 -22.70 -11.22 1.16
N LYS A 280 -23.95 -10.83 0.87
CA LYS A 280 -25.11 -11.04 1.74
C LYS A 280 -25.98 -12.14 1.18
N ILE A 281 -26.42 -13.05 2.04
CA ILE A 281 -27.45 -14.05 1.74
C ILE A 281 -28.68 -13.71 2.59
N LEU A 282 -29.86 -13.71 1.97
CA LEU A 282 -31.10 -13.34 2.64
C LEU A 282 -31.82 -14.58 3.18
N LYS A 283 -32.54 -14.39 4.28
CA LYS A 283 -33.48 -15.39 4.79
C LYS A 283 -34.48 -15.77 3.70
N GLY A 284 -34.73 -17.07 3.56
CA GLY A 284 -35.65 -17.64 2.58
C GLY A 284 -35.05 -17.82 1.19
N GLU A 285 -33.79 -17.41 0.96
CA GLU A 285 -33.09 -17.71 -0.29
C GLU A 285 -32.88 -19.23 -0.43
N HIS A 286 -33.26 -19.77 -1.58
CA HIS A 286 -32.97 -21.16 -1.95
C HIS A 286 -31.56 -21.22 -2.53
N VAL A 287 -30.61 -21.79 -1.78
CA VAL A 287 -29.22 -21.95 -2.23
C VAL A 287 -29.12 -23.09 -3.23
N VAL A 288 -29.78 -24.22 -2.96
CA VAL A 288 -29.90 -25.33 -3.91
C VAL A 288 -31.31 -25.92 -3.85
N LYS A 289 -31.79 -26.39 -5.00
CA LYS A 289 -33.05 -27.13 -5.13
C LYS A 289 -32.74 -28.60 -5.41
N LYS A 290 -33.50 -29.50 -4.81
CA LYS A 290 -33.41 -30.94 -5.00
C LYS A 290 -33.47 -31.28 -6.50
N GLY A 291 -32.54 -32.13 -6.93
CA GLY A 291 -32.44 -32.60 -8.32
C GLY A 291 -31.74 -31.65 -9.28
N PHE A 292 -31.39 -30.42 -8.87
CA PHE A 292 -30.58 -29.50 -9.67
C PHE A 292 -29.09 -29.72 -9.41
N VAL A 293 -28.27 -29.55 -10.45
CA VAL A 293 -26.81 -29.65 -10.35
C VAL A 293 -26.28 -28.50 -9.49
N ILE A 294 -25.48 -28.83 -8.47
CA ILE A 294 -24.84 -27.88 -7.58
C ILE A 294 -23.72 -27.17 -8.33
N THR A 295 -23.79 -25.84 -8.44
CA THR A 295 -22.73 -25.05 -9.06
C THR A 295 -21.62 -24.73 -8.06
N GLU A 296 -20.48 -24.23 -8.56
CA GLU A 296 -19.38 -23.80 -7.69
C GLU A 296 -19.78 -22.63 -6.77
N ASP A 297 -20.62 -21.70 -7.27
CA ASP A 297 -21.13 -20.57 -6.47
C ASP A 297 -22.09 -21.05 -5.36
N ASP A 298 -22.92 -22.06 -5.67
CA ASP A 298 -23.79 -22.69 -4.67
C ASP A 298 -22.97 -23.38 -3.57
N PHE A 299 -21.91 -24.09 -3.95
CA PHE A 299 -21.03 -24.76 -3.01
C PHE A 299 -20.29 -23.76 -2.09
N GLU A 300 -19.87 -22.60 -2.59
CA GLU A 300 -19.32 -21.53 -1.76
C GLU A 300 -20.33 -21.02 -0.72
N LYS A 301 -21.60 -20.80 -1.12
CA LYS A 301 -22.69 -20.42 -0.20
C LYS A 301 -22.95 -21.51 0.85
N ILE A 302 -22.95 -22.78 0.46
CA ILE A 302 -23.10 -23.94 1.35
C ILE A 302 -21.96 -23.99 2.38
N LYS A 303 -20.72 -23.78 1.94
CA LYS A 303 -19.55 -23.75 2.83
C LYS A 303 -19.61 -22.58 3.81
N ALA A 304 -20.03 -21.42 3.34
CA ALA A 304 -20.25 -20.24 4.19
C ALA A 304 -21.34 -20.48 5.25
N LEU A 305 -22.46 -21.10 4.86
CA LEU A 305 -23.54 -21.50 5.76
C LEU A 305 -23.08 -22.49 6.84
N GLY A 306 -22.33 -23.53 6.45
CA GLY A 306 -21.77 -24.51 7.37
C GLY A 306 -20.83 -23.89 8.40
N ASN A 307 -19.94 -22.98 7.97
CA ASN A 307 -19.01 -22.28 8.85
C ASN A 307 -19.73 -21.33 9.82
N HIS A 308 -20.79 -20.65 9.37
CA HIS A 308 -21.59 -19.75 10.22
C HIS A 308 -22.35 -20.54 11.30
N ALA A 309 -22.96 -21.67 10.93
CA ALA A 309 -23.68 -22.56 11.84
C ALA A 309 -22.78 -23.22 12.90
N ALA A 310 -21.48 -23.38 12.62
CA ALA A 310 -20.49 -23.95 13.54
C ALA A 310 -19.93 -22.93 14.56
N SER A 311 -20.20 -21.64 14.41
CA SER A 311 -19.63 -20.61 15.29
C SER A 311 -20.30 -20.60 16.67
N VAL A 312 -19.52 -20.85 17.73
CA VAL A 312 -19.98 -20.78 19.12
C VAL A 312 -19.83 -19.34 19.61
N ASN A 313 -20.93 -18.67 19.97
CA ASN A 313 -20.88 -17.32 20.53
C ASN A 313 -20.44 -17.35 22.00
N LEU A 314 -19.13 -17.20 22.24
CA LEU A 314 -18.53 -17.27 23.57
C LEU A 314 -19.05 -16.19 24.53
N GLN A 315 -19.41 -14.99 24.03
CA GLN A 315 -19.98 -13.92 24.85
C GLN A 315 -21.35 -14.30 25.42
N VAL A 316 -22.21 -14.93 24.62
CA VAL A 316 -23.51 -15.43 25.08
C VAL A 316 -23.33 -16.55 26.11
N LEU A 317 -22.34 -17.43 25.89
CA LEU A 317 -22.07 -18.55 26.77
C LEU A 317 -21.56 -18.10 28.16
N ILE A 318 -20.65 -17.11 28.18
CA ILE A 318 -20.13 -16.47 29.39
C ILE A 318 -21.22 -15.62 30.07
N GLY A 319 -22.00 -14.85 29.29
CA GLY A 319 -23.10 -14.02 29.80
C GLY A 319 -24.18 -14.86 30.49
N ASN A 320 -24.58 -15.98 29.88
CA ASN A 320 -25.52 -16.92 30.48
C ASN A 320 -24.95 -17.56 31.75
N ALA A 321 -23.65 -17.86 31.80
CA ALA A 321 -23.00 -18.39 33.00
C ALA A 321 -23.00 -17.37 34.15
N LEU A 322 -22.70 -16.10 33.85
CA LEU A 322 -22.73 -14.99 34.81
C LEU A 322 -24.13 -14.70 35.32
N PHE A 323 -25.13 -14.63 34.44
CA PHE A 323 -26.53 -14.43 34.81
C PHE A 323 -27.03 -15.54 35.74
N MET A 324 -26.69 -16.79 35.41
CA MET A 324 -27.01 -17.93 36.25
C MET A 324 -26.30 -17.87 37.60
N LEU A 325 -25.05 -17.43 37.64
CA LEU A 325 -24.31 -17.26 38.89
C LEU A 325 -24.99 -16.23 39.80
N LEU A 326 -25.48 -15.13 39.23
CA LEU A 326 -26.22 -14.10 39.96
C LEU A 326 -27.57 -14.60 40.50
N LEU A 327 -28.30 -15.43 39.75
CA LEU A 327 -29.59 -15.99 40.19
C LEU A 327 -29.46 -17.02 41.33
N PHE A 328 -28.30 -17.66 41.45
CA PHE A 328 -28.07 -18.74 42.42
C PHE A 328 -27.20 -18.32 43.63
N MET A 329 -26.72 -17.07 43.68
CA MET A 329 -26.09 -16.47 44.88
C MET A 329 -27.13 -16.02 45.89
#